data_AF-A0AAP0RZ65-F1
#
_entry.id   AF-A0AAP0RZ65-F1
#
_cell.length_a   1.000
_cell.length_b   1.000
_cell.length_c   1.000
_cell.angle_alpha   90.00
_cell.angle_beta   90.00
_cell.angle_gamma   90.00
#
_symmetry.space_group_name_H-M   'P 1'
#
loop_
_entity.id
_entity.type
_entity.pdbx_description
1 polymer ?
#
loop_
_entity_poly.entity_id
_entity_poly.type
_entity_poly.pdbx_seq_one_letter_code
_entity_poly.pdbx_strand_id
1 'polypeptide(L)'
;MVSLKLQKRLAASVLKCGKREVWLDPIEGNEISMANPRMNEAKRKGCHSGYGKCKDTREPRLLTKILWMRRMRVLRHLLRKY
;
A
#
# COMPACT_ATOMS: atom_id res chain seq x y z
N MET A 1 -10.48 0.35 25.19
CA MET A 1 -9.85 -0.77 24.45
C MET A 1 -10.46 -0.82 23.05
N VAL A 2 -9.65 -0.85 21.99
CA VAL A 2 -10.13 -0.68 20.60
C VAL A 2 -10.61 -2.02 20.01
N SER A 3 -11.68 -2.01 19.21
CA SER A 3 -12.25 -3.22 18.61
C SER A 3 -11.53 -3.60 17.31
N LEU A 4 -10.72 -4.67 17.32
CA LEU A 4 -9.96 -5.17 16.17
C LEU A 4 -10.66 -6.29 15.38
N LYS A 5 -11.99 -6.44 15.55
CA LYS A 5 -12.77 -7.53 14.92
C LYS A 5 -12.71 -7.51 13.39
N LEU A 6 -12.73 -6.31 12.80
CA LEU A 6 -12.67 -6.12 11.35
C LEU A 6 -11.29 -6.51 10.80
N GLN A 7 -10.23 -6.00 11.43
CA GLN A 7 -8.83 -6.22 11.04
C GLN A 7 -8.50 -7.71 11.08
N LYS A 8 -8.88 -8.39 12.18
CA LYS A 8 -8.69 -9.84 12.33
C LYS A 8 -9.42 -10.65 11.25
N ARG A 9 -10.63 -10.24 10.87
CA ARG A 9 -11.38 -10.87 9.76
C ARG A 9 -10.74 -10.64 8.39
N LEU A 10 -10.27 -9.43 8.12
CA LEU A 10 -9.65 -9.08 6.84
C LEU A 10 -8.28 -9.74 6.69
N ALA A 11 -7.46 -9.74 7.74
CA ALA A 11 -6.16 -10.43 7.76
C ALA A 11 -6.32 -11.93 7.46
N ALA A 12 -7.28 -12.60 8.12
CA ALA A 12 -7.61 -14.01 7.85
C ALA A 12 -7.97 -14.25 6.37
N SER A 13 -8.76 -13.36 5.77
CA SER A 13 -9.15 -13.47 4.36
C SER A 13 -7.98 -13.25 3.38
N VAL A 14 -7.04 -12.35 3.71
CA VAL A 14 -5.87 -12.05 2.87
C VAL A 14 -4.83 -13.16 2.97
N LEU A 15 -4.59 -13.69 4.17
CA LEU A 15 -3.62 -14.76 4.45
C LEU A 15 -4.16 -16.17 4.18
N LYS A 16 -5.46 -16.30 3.88
CA LYS A 16 -6.16 -17.58 3.66
C LYS A 16 -6.07 -18.55 4.85
N CYS A 17 -6.14 -18.03 6.07
CA CYS A 17 -6.09 -18.80 7.31
C CYS A 17 -7.33 -18.57 8.20
N GLY A 18 -7.49 -19.37 9.25
CA GLY A 18 -8.58 -19.21 10.22
C GLY A 18 -8.40 -17.98 11.12
N LYS A 19 -9.50 -17.35 11.55
CA LYS A 19 -9.45 -16.18 12.46
C LYS A 19 -8.72 -16.45 13.77
N ARG A 20 -8.66 -17.71 14.23
CA ARG A 20 -7.96 -18.09 15.47
C ARG A 20 -6.45 -18.15 15.30
N GLU A 21 -5.95 -18.27 14.07
CA GLU A 21 -4.52 -18.33 13.73
C GLU A 21 -3.90 -16.95 13.52
N VAL A 22 -4.73 -15.93 13.32
CA VAL A 22 -4.27 -14.55 13.17
C VAL A 22 -3.93 -13.96 14.55
N TRP A 23 -2.63 -13.78 14.79
CA TRP A 23 -2.09 -13.01 15.90
C TRP A 23 -2.01 -11.53 15.52
N LEU A 24 -2.40 -10.65 16.45
CA LEU A 24 -2.29 -9.20 16.32
C LEU A 24 -1.60 -8.71 17.58
N ASP A 25 -0.59 -7.85 17.41
CA ASP A 25 0.17 -7.32 18.53
C ASP A 25 -0.73 -6.45 19.43
N PRO A 26 -0.86 -6.75 20.74
CA PRO A 26 -1.65 -5.94 21.67
C PRO A 26 -1.08 -4.54 21.91
N ILE A 27 0.24 -4.34 21.76
CA ILE A 27 0.92 -3.06 21.99
C ILE A 27 0.55 -2.08 20.88
N GLU A 28 0.55 -2.54 19.63
CA GLU A 28 0.25 -1.73 18.44
C GLU A 28 -1.25 -1.66 18.10
N GLY A 29 -2.13 -1.91 19.07
CA GLY A 29 -3.56 -2.00 18.83
C GLY A 29 -4.19 -0.74 18.21
N ASN A 30 -3.70 0.45 18.55
CA ASN A 30 -4.19 1.71 17.98
C ASN A 30 -3.77 1.87 16.51
N GLU A 31 -2.53 1.52 16.16
CA GLU A 31 -2.05 1.57 14.78
C GLU A 31 -2.77 0.55 13.89
N ILE A 32 -2.91 -0.68 14.40
CA ILE A 32 -3.66 -1.75 13.72
C ILE A 32 -5.10 -1.31 13.47
N SER A 33 -5.74 -0.62 14.43
CA SER A 33 -7.10 -0.12 14.25
C SER A 33 -7.22 0.89 13.11
N MET A 34 -6.21 1.73 12.89
CA MET A 34 -6.21 2.73 11.82
C MET A 34 -5.97 2.13 10.42
N ALA A 35 -5.50 0.88 10.35
CA ALA A 35 -5.22 0.22 9.09
C ALA A 35 -6.52 -0.05 8.28
N ASN A 36 -6.54 0.42 7.03
CA ASN A 36 -7.64 0.20 6.10
C ASN A 36 -7.18 -0.61 4.87
N PRO A 37 -7.04 -1.95 5.00
CA PRO A 37 -6.45 -2.79 3.95
C PRO A 37 -7.30 -2.84 2.68
N ARG A 38 -8.63 -2.72 2.79
CA ARG A 38 -9.55 -2.68 1.63
C ARG A 38 -9.31 -1.45 0.76
N MET A 39 -9.12 -0.29 1.38
CA MET A 39 -8.82 0.95 0.65
C MET A 39 -7.45 0.89 -0.02
N ASN A 40 -6.46 0.29 0.64
CA ASN A 40 -5.13 0.11 0.08
C ASN A 40 -5.15 -0.84 -1.14
N GLU A 41 -5.90 -1.94 -1.06
CA GLU A 41 -6.08 -2.85 -2.19
C GLU A 41 -6.79 -2.17 -3.37
N ALA A 42 -7.87 -1.41 -3.11
CA ALA A 42 -8.59 -0.66 -4.13
C ALA A 42 -7.68 0.36 -4.84
N LYS A 43 -6.87 1.12 -4.07
CA LYS A 43 -5.88 2.05 -4.64
C LYS A 43 -4.83 1.35 -5.50
N ARG A 44 -4.34 0.18 -5.06
CA ARG A 44 -3.38 -0.64 -5.86
C ARG A 44 -3.98 -1.11 -7.18
N LYS A 45 -5.28 -1.42 -7.21
CA LYS A 45 -6.04 -1.75 -8.44
C LYS A 45 -6.32 -0.53 -9.32
N GLY A 46 -5.89 0.67 -8.92
CA GLY A 46 -6.11 1.92 -9.65
C GLY A 46 -7.42 2.64 -9.31
N CYS A 47 -8.24 2.11 -8.39
CA CYS A 47 -9.45 2.78 -7.96
C CYS A 47 -9.13 4.02 -7.10
N HIS A 48 -10.05 4.98 -7.05
CA HIS A 48 -9.96 6.19 -6.23
C HIS A 48 -8.76 7.13 -6.53
N SER A 49 -8.18 7.05 -7.74
CA SER A 49 -7.03 7.86 -8.18
C SER A 49 -7.37 8.94 -9.23
N GLY A 50 -8.65 9.26 -9.42
CA GLY A 50 -9.11 10.25 -10.41
C GLY A 50 -8.73 11.69 -10.06
N TYR A 51 -8.82 12.60 -11.03
CA TYR A 51 -8.42 14.02 -10.89
C TYR A 51 -9.02 14.72 -9.66
N GLY A 52 -10.30 14.50 -9.34
CA GLY A 52 -10.94 15.11 -8.17
C GLY A 52 -10.44 14.62 -6.81
N LYS A 53 -9.62 13.56 -6.75
CA LYS A 53 -8.99 13.05 -5.51
C LYS A 53 -7.52 13.44 -5.39
N CYS A 54 -6.94 14.00 -6.45
CA CYS A 54 -5.55 14.40 -6.56
C CYS A 54 -5.39 15.87 -6.12
N LYS A 55 -5.10 16.11 -4.83
CA LYS A 55 -5.05 17.47 -4.25
C LYS A 55 -3.82 18.30 -4.64
N ASP A 56 -2.67 17.66 -4.81
CA ASP A 56 -1.40 18.38 -4.98
C ASP A 56 -1.02 18.62 -6.46
N THR A 57 0.06 19.36 -6.68
CA THR A 57 0.69 19.47 -8.00
C THR A 57 1.38 18.15 -8.40
N ARG A 58 1.81 18.03 -9.67
CA ARG A 58 2.41 16.77 -10.18
C ARG A 58 3.77 16.46 -9.57
N GLU A 59 4.58 17.48 -9.29
CA GLU A 59 5.98 17.34 -8.86
C GLU A 59 6.13 16.74 -7.44
N PRO A 60 5.33 17.12 -6.42
CA PRO A 60 5.38 16.47 -5.10
C PRO A 60 4.93 15.00 -5.12
N ARG A 61 4.03 14.62 -6.04
CA ARG A 61 3.56 13.23 -6.16
C ARG A 61 4.63 12.31 -6.75
N LEU A 62 5.32 12.79 -7.77
CA LEU A 62 6.35 12.05 -8.50
C LEU A 62 7.39 13.04 -9.01
N LEU A 63 8.49 13.19 -8.27
CA LEU A 63 9.57 14.09 -8.67
C LEU A 63 10.10 13.70 -10.06
N THR A 64 10.05 14.63 -11.01
CA THR A 64 10.40 14.37 -12.41
C THR A 64 11.85 13.89 -12.53
N LYS A 65 12.74 14.45 -11.70
CA LYS A 65 14.14 14.03 -11.57
C LYS A 65 14.29 12.55 -11.18
N ILE A 66 13.50 12.04 -10.23
CA ILE A 66 13.56 10.64 -9.79
C ILE A 66 13.08 9.70 -10.89
N LEU A 67 11.99 10.07 -11.58
CA LEU A 67 11.48 9.28 -12.71
C LEU A 67 12.52 9.17 -13.83
N TRP A 68 13.18 10.27 -14.16
CA TRP A 68 14.26 10.29 -15.16
C TRP A 68 15.43 9.39 -14.73
N MET A 69 15.89 9.49 -13.49
CA MET A 69 16.95 8.62 -12.96
C MET A 69 16.58 7.14 -12.99
N ARG A 70 15.35 6.78 -12.58
CA ARG A 70 14.85 5.39 -12.63
C ARG A 70 14.85 4.87 -14.07
N ARG A 71 14.38 5.68 -15.03
CA ARG A 71 14.39 5.33 -16.46
C ARG A 71 15.81 5.07 -17.00
N MET A 72 16.76 5.96 -16.70
CA MET A 72 18.16 5.80 -17.12
C MET A 72 18.84 4.59 -16.48
N ARG A 73 18.54 4.27 -15.21
CA ARG A 73 19.09 3.07 -14.54
C ARG A 73 18.62 1.78 -15.18
N VAL A 74 17.32 1.66 -15.49
CA VAL A 74 16.76 0.47 -16.17
C VAL A 74 17.40 0.27 -17.54
N LEU A 75 17.51 1.34 -18.34
CA LEU A 75 18.12 1.26 -19.67
C LEU A 75 19.59 0.86 -19.61
N ARG A 76 20.39 1.48 -18.73
CA ARG A 76 21.81 1.11 -18.55
C ARG A 76 21.98 -0.32 -18.04
N HIS A 77 21.06 -0.83 -17.22
CA HIS A 77 21.11 -2.22 -16.77
C HIS A 77 20.81 -3.19 -17.93
N LEU A 78 19.80 -2.90 -18.75
CA LEU A 78 19.48 -3.71 -19.93
C LEU A 78 20.64 -3.75 -20.92
N LEU A 79 21.20 -2.59 -21.29
CA LEU A 79 22.32 -2.49 -22.22
C LEU A 79 23.65 -3.05 -21.70
N ARG A 80 23.76 -3.31 -20.39
CA ARG A 80 24.92 -4.02 -19.81
C ARG A 80 24.70 -5.53 -19.73
N LYS A 81 23.44 -5.99 -19.77
CA LYS A 81 23.06 -7.39 -19.67
C LYS A 81 23.16 -8.09 -21.03
N TYR A 82 22.86 -7.37 -22.10
CA TYR A 82 23.07 -7.77 -23.49
C TYR A 82 24.38 -7.21 -24.00
#